data_AF-A0A2I4AM77-F1
#
_entry.id   AF-A0A2I4AM77-F1
#
_cell.length_a   1.000
_cell.length_b   1.000
_cell.length_c   1.000
_cell.angle_alpha   90.00
_cell.angle_beta   90.00
_cell.angle_gamma   90.00
#
_symmetry.space_group_name_H-M   'P 1'
#
loop_
_entity.id
_entity.type
_entity.pdbx_description
1 polymer ?
#
loop_
_entity_poly.entity_id
_entity_poly.type
_entity_poly.pdbx_seq_one_letter_code
_entity_poly.pdbx_strand_id
1 'polypeptide(L)'
;MLFPFLISAALLFRAECYFSEEKYPEESKMQPPTVVVAILARNTAHSLPYFLGALERLNYPKDRISVWTATDHNSDNTTAVLKEWLTVMQKYYHYVEWRPMDKPT
;
A
#
# COMPACT_ATOMS: atom_id res chain seq x y z
N MET A 1 52.28 -5.48 -52.36
CA MET A 1 51.30 -6.59 -52.29
C MET A 1 50.77 -6.74 -50.85
N LEU A 2 50.16 -5.69 -50.27
CA LEU A 2 49.65 -5.76 -48.88
C LEU A 2 48.43 -4.86 -48.61
N PHE A 3 47.80 -4.32 -49.66
CA PHE A 3 46.63 -3.44 -49.54
C PHE A 3 45.28 -4.17 -49.54
N PRO A 4 45.06 -5.32 -50.21
CA PRO A 4 43.73 -5.94 -50.24
C PRO A 4 43.38 -6.67 -48.94
N PHE A 5 44.36 -6.97 -48.07
CA PHE A 5 44.12 -7.65 -46.79
C PHE A 5 43.56 -6.72 -45.71
N LEU A 6 43.87 -5.42 -45.75
CA LEU A 6 43.38 -4.44 -44.77
C LEU A 6 41.88 -4.16 -44.91
N ILE A 7 41.34 -4.25 -46.13
CA ILE A 7 39.91 -4.01 -46.39
C ILE A 7 39.06 -5.21 -45.94
N SER A 8 39.59 -6.43 -46.03
CA SER A 8 38.89 -7.64 -45.59
C SER A 8 38.79 -7.74 -44.06
N ALA A 9 39.80 -7.27 -43.33
CA ALA A 9 39.77 -7.18 -41.87
C ALA A 9 38.72 -6.17 -41.35
N ALA A 10 38.50 -5.07 -42.08
CA ALA A 10 37.50 -4.05 -41.71
C ALA A 10 36.04 -4.52 -41.87
N LEU A 11 35.79 -5.51 -42.74
CA LEU A 11 34.46 -6.10 -42.94
C LEU A 11 34.13 -7.17 -41.88
N LEU A 12 35.13 -7.84 -41.33
CA LEU A 12 34.96 -8.81 -40.23
C LEU A 12 34.77 -8.14 -38.86
N PHE A 13 35.26 -6.90 -38.68
CA PHE A 13 35.16 -6.15 -37.42
C PHE A 13 33.80 -5.48 -37.16
N ARG A 14 32.82 -5.58 -38.07
CA ARG A 14 31.52 -4.89 -37.92
C ARG A 14 30.46 -5.63 -37.10
N ALA A 15 30.80 -6.73 -36.42
CA ALA A 15 29.81 -7.57 -35.75
C ALA A 15 29.92 -7.65 -34.21
N GLU A 16 30.84 -6.94 -33.55
CA GLU A 16 30.95 -6.95 -32.07
C GLU A 16 30.23 -5.79 -31.37
N CYS A 17 29.68 -4.83 -32.12
CA CYS A 17 28.91 -3.72 -31.55
C CYS A 17 27.40 -3.89 -31.73
N TYR A 18 26.88 -5.13 -31.77
CA TYR A 18 25.46 -5.35 -31.54
C TYR A 18 25.21 -5.22 -30.03
N PHE A 19 24.97 -3.97 -29.60
CA PHE A 19 24.43 -3.70 -28.29
C PHE A 19 23.06 -4.38 -28.26
N SER A 20 22.97 -5.50 -27.53
CA SER A 20 21.71 -6.19 -27.29
C SER A 20 20.74 -5.13 -26.81
N GLU A 21 19.76 -4.79 -27.65
CA GLU A 21 18.67 -3.86 -27.38
C GLU A 21 18.42 -3.80 -25.88
N GLU A 22 18.56 -2.62 -25.28
CA GLU A 22 18.01 -2.33 -23.97
C GLU A 22 16.52 -2.68 -24.04
N LYS A 23 16.20 -3.94 -23.75
CA LYS A 23 14.86 -4.36 -23.38
C LYS A 23 14.66 -3.73 -22.02
N TYR A 24 14.23 -2.46 -22.02
CA TYR A 24 13.62 -1.87 -20.85
C TYR A 24 12.54 -2.87 -20.42
N PRO A 25 12.67 -3.52 -19.25
CA PRO A 25 11.54 -4.28 -18.73
C PRO A 25 10.38 -3.28 -18.67
N GLU A 26 9.21 -3.67 -19.19
CA GLU A 26 8.06 -2.78 -19.12
C GLU A 26 7.89 -2.31 -17.68
N GLU A 27 7.86 -0.99 -17.50
CA GLU A 27 7.77 -0.39 -16.18
C GLU A 27 6.54 -0.96 -15.47
N SER A 28 6.74 -1.46 -14.25
CA SER A 28 5.63 -2.01 -13.49
C SER A 28 4.54 -0.96 -13.31
N LYS A 29 3.27 -1.35 -13.44
CA LYS A 29 2.14 -0.44 -13.19
C LYS A 29 2.33 0.27 -11.86
N MET A 30 2.25 1.61 -11.87
CA MET A 30 2.28 2.40 -10.65
C MET A 30 1.22 1.89 -9.69
N GLN A 31 1.68 1.44 -8.53
CA GLN A 31 0.80 1.03 -7.47
C GLN A 31 0.46 2.25 -6.60
N PRO A 32 -0.77 2.36 -6.08
CA PRO A 32 -1.10 3.39 -5.10
C PRO A 32 -0.21 3.20 -3.85
N PRO A 33 0.07 4.22 -3.03
CA PRO A 33 0.89 4.05 -1.82
C PRO A 33 0.22 3.18 -0.75
N THR A 34 0.94 2.84 0.31
CA THR A 34 0.32 2.29 1.53
C THR A 34 0.05 3.45 2.48
N VAL A 35 -1.17 3.57 2.98
CA VAL A 35 -1.60 4.70 3.83
C VAL A 35 -1.99 4.22 5.21
N VAL A 36 -1.82 5.08 6.23
CA VAL A 36 -2.31 4.82 7.59
C VAL A 36 -3.48 5.74 7.88
N VAL A 37 -4.59 5.18 8.36
CA VAL A 37 -5.75 5.91 8.86
C VAL A 37 -5.78 5.77 10.37
N ALA A 38 -5.53 6.86 11.08
CA ALA A 38 -5.62 6.93 12.53
C ALA A 38 -7.06 7.30 12.95
N ILE A 39 -7.70 6.45 13.75
CA ILE A 39 -9.04 6.62 14.28
C ILE A 39 -8.94 6.83 15.79
N LEU A 40 -9.24 8.03 16.24
CA LEU A 40 -9.39 8.38 17.65
C LEU A 40 -10.88 8.56 17.95
N ALA A 41 -11.43 7.70 18.79
CA ALA A 41 -12.86 7.70 19.06
C ALA A 41 -13.12 7.85 20.56
N ARG A 42 -13.98 8.82 20.91
CA ARG A 42 -14.45 9.00 22.29
C ARG A 42 -15.92 9.44 22.29
N ASN A 43 -16.79 8.73 23.02
CA ASN A 43 -18.22 9.04 23.16
C ASN A 43 -18.95 9.30 21.83
N THR A 44 -18.62 8.51 20.81
CA THR A 44 -19.04 8.71 19.42
C THR A 44 -19.86 7.54 18.87
N ALA A 45 -20.40 6.67 19.73
CA ALA A 45 -21.10 5.45 19.32
C ALA A 45 -22.24 5.72 18.33
N HIS A 46 -22.90 6.87 18.46
CA HIS A 46 -24.03 7.28 17.62
C HIS A 46 -23.63 7.65 16.18
N SER A 47 -22.40 8.14 15.96
CA SER A 47 -21.95 8.62 14.65
C SER A 47 -20.89 7.71 14.01
N LEU A 48 -20.21 6.90 14.83
CA LEU A 48 -19.13 6.02 14.41
C LEU A 48 -19.51 5.04 13.28
N PRO A 49 -20.70 4.39 13.29
CA PRO A 49 -21.08 3.51 12.18
C PRO A 49 -21.10 4.21 10.81
N TYR A 50 -21.46 5.50 10.76
CA TYR A 50 -21.46 6.26 9.51
C TYR A 50 -20.04 6.52 9.00
N PHE A 51 -19.12 6.86 9.90
CA PHE A 51 -17.70 7.03 9.58
C PHE A 51 -17.09 5.72 9.09
N LEU A 52 -17.30 4.63 9.81
CA LEU A 52 -16.79 3.31 9.44
C LEU A 52 -17.35 2.87 8.09
N GLY A 53 -18.66 3.02 7.86
CA GLY A 53 -19.25 2.73 6.55
C GLY A 53 -18.68 3.60 5.41
N ALA A 54 -18.28 4.84 5.67
CA ALA A 54 -17.59 5.66 4.67
C ALA A 54 -16.20 5.13 4.34
N LEU A 55 -15.44 4.70 5.36
CA LEU A 55 -14.13 4.07 5.19
C LEU A 55 -14.22 2.76 4.40
N GLU A 56 -15.28 1.98 4.60
CA GLU A 56 -15.58 0.77 3.83
C GLU A 56 -15.83 1.07 2.35
N ARG A 57 -16.60 2.12 2.06
CA ARG A 57 -16.92 2.52 0.68
C ARG A 57 -15.80 3.25 -0.03
N LEU A 58 -14.69 3.56 0.65
CA LEU A 58 -13.55 4.25 0.02
C LEU A 58 -13.05 3.46 -1.19
N ASN A 59 -13.04 4.11 -2.37
CA ASN A 59 -12.50 3.54 -3.60
C ASN A 59 -10.97 3.56 -3.60
N TYR A 60 -10.39 2.79 -2.68
CA TYR A 60 -8.96 2.63 -2.49
C TYR A 60 -8.69 1.19 -2.06
N PRO A 61 -7.62 0.54 -2.55
CA PRO A 61 -7.30 -0.85 -2.21
C PRO A 61 -7.15 -1.01 -0.68
N LYS A 62 -8.00 -1.83 -0.08
CA LYS A 62 -8.06 -2.02 1.39
C LYS A 62 -6.79 -2.67 1.92
N ASP A 63 -6.22 -3.59 1.14
CA ASP A 63 -4.93 -4.25 1.36
C ASP A 63 -3.73 -3.28 1.40
N ARG A 64 -3.97 -2.00 1.10
CA ARG A 64 -3.00 -0.90 1.19
C ARG A 64 -3.37 0.18 2.21
N ILE A 65 -4.38 -0.07 3.03
CA ILE A 65 -4.77 0.81 4.13
C ILE A 65 -4.43 0.10 5.43
N SER A 66 -3.61 0.73 6.25
CA SER A 66 -3.38 0.35 7.64
C SER A 66 -4.31 1.17 8.53
N VAL A 67 -5.00 0.54 9.46
CA VAL A 67 -5.90 1.21 10.40
C VAL A 67 -5.27 1.20 11.79
N TRP A 68 -5.05 2.37 12.36
CA TRP A 68 -4.59 2.51 13.74
C TRP A 68 -5.73 3.10 14.56
N THR A 69 -6.23 2.37 15.55
CA THR A 69 -7.41 2.80 16.31
C THR A 69 -7.09 2.87 17.79
N ALA A 70 -7.41 4.01 18.41
CA ALA A 70 -7.37 4.17 19.86
C ALA A 70 -8.67 4.76 20.39
N THR A 71 -9.01 4.36 21.61
CA THR A 71 -10.18 4.84 22.30
C THR A 71 -9.92 4.91 23.80
N ASP A 72 -10.44 5.94 24.46
CA ASP A 72 -10.25 6.18 25.88
C ASP A 72 -11.52 6.74 26.53
N HIS A 73 -11.70 6.45 27.82
CA HIS A 73 -12.71 7.11 28.68
C HIS A 73 -14.12 7.26 28.06
N ASN A 74 -14.63 6.20 27.45
CA ASN A 74 -15.98 6.16 26.92
C ASN A 74 -17.00 5.89 28.03
N SER A 75 -18.07 6.68 28.04
CA SER A 75 -19.30 6.42 28.80
C SER A 75 -20.38 5.75 27.96
N ASP A 76 -20.16 5.62 26.64
CA ASP A 76 -21.07 4.99 25.69
C ASP A 76 -20.49 3.70 25.08
N ASN A 77 -21.18 3.13 24.09
CA ASN A 77 -20.79 1.88 23.42
C ASN A 77 -19.68 2.02 22.36
N THR A 78 -18.92 3.13 22.33
CA THR A 78 -17.89 3.38 21.31
C THR A 78 -16.88 2.23 21.22
N THR A 79 -16.37 1.77 22.38
CA THR A 79 -15.42 0.66 22.44
C THR A 79 -15.97 -0.63 21.82
N ALA A 80 -17.24 -0.93 22.08
CA ALA A 80 -17.89 -2.14 21.57
C ALA A 80 -18.05 -2.10 20.05
N VAL A 81 -18.54 -0.97 19.52
CA VAL A 81 -18.72 -0.77 18.07
C VAL A 81 -17.39 -0.88 17.32
N LEU A 82 -16.32 -0.26 17.83
CA LEU A 82 -14.99 -0.40 17.24
C LEU A 82 -14.50 -1.84 17.26
N LYS A 83 -14.62 -2.52 18.40
CA LYS A 83 -14.15 -3.89 18.55
C LYS A 83 -14.85 -4.84 17.59
N GLU A 84 -16.17 -4.73 17.46
CA GLU A 84 -16.96 -5.53 16.52
C GLU A 84 -16.49 -5.31 15.08
N TRP A 85 -16.40 -4.04 14.68
CA TRP A 85 -15.99 -3.67 13.32
C TRP A 85 -14.56 -4.15 13.00
N LEU A 86 -13.60 -3.88 13.89
CA LEU A 86 -12.20 -4.28 13.70
C LEU A 86 -12.05 -5.80 13.58
N THR A 87 -12.83 -6.57 14.36
CA THR A 87 -12.80 -8.04 14.31
C THR A 87 -13.19 -8.58 12.94
N VAL A 88 -14.21 -7.99 12.30
CA VAL A 88 -14.70 -8.40 10.98
C VAL A 88 -13.76 -7.89 9.87
N MET A 89 -13.29 -6.65 10.01
CA MET A 89 -12.67 -5.93 8.90
C MET A 89 -11.16 -6.07 8.80
N GLN A 90 -10.49 -6.47 9.87
CA GLN A 90 -9.03 -6.67 9.89
C GLN A 90 -8.49 -7.51 8.72
N LYS A 91 -9.26 -8.48 8.22
CA LYS A 91 -8.85 -9.36 7.11
C LYS A 91 -8.76 -8.66 5.75
N TYR A 92 -9.37 -7.49 5.60
CA TYR A 92 -9.35 -6.72 4.34
C TYR A 92 -8.27 -5.65 4.34
N TYR A 93 -7.86 -5.19 5.53
CA TYR A 93 -6.90 -4.10 5.68
C TYR A 93 -5.46 -4.63 5.67
N HIS A 94 -4.52 -3.78 5.26
CA HIS A 94 -3.09 -4.11 5.25
C HIS A 94 -2.58 -4.49 6.64
N TYR A 95 -2.97 -3.70 7.64
CA TYR A 95 -2.59 -3.86 9.03
C TYR A 95 -3.63 -3.17 9.91
N VAL A 96 -3.91 -3.74 11.08
CA VAL A 96 -4.82 -3.14 12.05
C VAL A 96 -4.18 -3.14 13.44
N GLU A 97 -4.12 -1.97 14.06
CA GLU A 97 -3.68 -1.80 15.44
C GLU A 97 -4.82 -1.31 16.32
N TRP A 98 -5.00 -1.98 17.46
CA TRP A 98 -6.04 -1.67 18.45
C TRP A 98 -5.41 -1.26 19.78
N ARG A 99 -5.73 -0.06 20.25
CA ARG A 99 -5.25 0.52 21.51
C ARG A 99 -6.44 0.95 22.40
N PRO A 100 -7.06 0.01 23.14
CA PRO A 100 -8.09 0.34 24.11
C PRO A 100 -7.46 0.89 25.39
N MET A 101 -8.00 1.99 25.92
CA MET A 101 -7.66 2.49 27.25
C MET A 101 -8.93 2.51 28.12
N ASP A 102 -9.19 1.37 28.77
CA ASP A 102 -10.39 1.20 29.61
C ASP A 102 -10.21 1.80 31.03
N LYS A 103 -8.98 2.10 31.45
CA LYS A 103 -8.68 2.70 32.76
C LYS A 103 -7.65 3.82 32.63
N PRO A 104 -7.86 4.97 33.30
CA PRO A 104 -6.81 5.99 33.41
C PRO A 104 -5.59 5.40 34.13
N THR A 105 -4.41 5.69 33.60
CA THR A 105 -3.12 5.57 34.31
C THR A 105 -2.99 6.66 35.36
#